data_AF-A0A5J6XTF3-F1
#
_entry.id   AF-A0A5J6XTF3-F1
#
_cell.length_a   1.000
_cell.length_b   1.000
_cell.length_c   1.000
_cell.angle_alpha   90.00
_cell.angle_beta   90.00
_cell.angle_gamma   90.00
#
_symmetry.space_group_name_H-M   'P 1'
#
loop_
_entity.id
_entity.type
_entity.pdbx_description
1 polymer ?
#
loop_
_entity_poly.entity_id
_entity_poly.type
_entity_poly.pdbx_seq_one_letter_code
_entity_poly.pdbx_strand_id
1 'polypeptide(L)'
;MKKILAILLLSLIIATSGCIIKREGNMIIIDFSNITNTTPSYTYERLVKVGENLTIKEINTTIIPDYDPREQRFFFRIIQSNKEEIYWEPMNITISDVTILGKGYFTGTTAYIANITIVSPRELTLEG
;
A
#
# COMPACT_ATOMS: atom_id res chain seq x y z
N MET A 1 61.69 -12.51 11.18
CA MET A 1 60.62 -11.50 11.20
C MET A 1 59.71 -11.72 10.00
N LYS A 2 58.38 -11.74 10.25
CA LYS A 2 57.23 -11.56 9.33
C LYS A 2 57.01 -12.61 8.22
N LYS A 3 56.04 -13.53 8.41
CA LYS A 3 54.59 -13.47 8.04
C LYS A 3 54.38 -13.94 6.58
N ILE A 4 54.10 -15.23 6.34
CA ILE A 4 52.77 -15.90 6.28
C ILE A 4 51.86 -15.35 5.17
N LEU A 5 51.32 -16.30 4.38
CA LEU A 5 49.92 -16.46 3.93
C LEU A 5 49.84 -16.62 2.39
N ALA A 6 49.93 -17.86 1.89
CA ALA A 6 48.87 -18.86 1.77
C ALA A 6 47.86 -18.54 0.65
N ILE A 7 47.92 -19.40 -0.35
CA ILE A 7 47.16 -19.47 -1.60
C ILE A 7 45.86 -20.28 -1.36
N LEU A 8 44.84 -20.01 -2.19
CA LEU A 8 43.75 -20.90 -2.62
C LEU A 8 42.42 -20.95 -1.83
N LEU A 9 41.35 -20.86 -2.66
CA LEU A 9 40.06 -21.56 -2.62
C LEU A 9 38.83 -20.88 -2.00
N LEU A 10 38.11 -20.19 -2.90
CA LEU A 10 36.68 -20.34 -3.17
C LEU A 10 36.03 -21.60 -2.53
N SER A 11 35.06 -21.43 -1.64
CA SER A 11 33.85 -22.26 -1.56
C SER A 11 32.86 -21.76 -0.49
N LEU A 12 31.78 -21.17 -0.99
CA LEU A 12 30.38 -21.40 -0.60
C LEU A 12 30.14 -22.08 0.76
N ILE A 13 29.90 -21.30 1.82
CA ILE A 13 29.25 -21.83 3.02
C ILE A 13 27.76 -21.56 2.88
N ILE A 14 27.05 -22.60 2.41
CA ILE A 14 25.61 -22.75 2.55
C ILE A 14 25.34 -22.82 4.05
N ALA A 15 24.71 -21.80 4.62
CA ALA A 15 24.15 -21.89 5.96
C ALA A 15 22.96 -22.85 5.89
N THR A 16 23.20 -24.09 6.28
CA THR A 16 22.17 -25.12 6.40
C THR A 16 21.17 -24.69 7.46
N SER A 17 19.97 -24.29 7.04
CA SER A 17 18.82 -24.21 7.92
C SER A 17 18.59 -25.61 8.51
N GLY A 18 18.76 -25.73 9.83
CA GLY A 18 18.58 -26.99 10.53
C GLY A 18 17.13 -27.47 10.42
N CYS A 19 16.90 -28.53 9.66
CA CYS A 19 15.70 -29.33 9.78
C CYS A 19 15.77 -30.12 11.10
N ILE A 20 14.79 -29.94 11.99
CA ILE A 20 14.62 -30.82 13.15
C ILE A 20 13.84 -32.04 12.66
N ILE A 21 14.54 -33.16 12.48
CA ILE A 21 13.92 -34.45 12.15
C ILE A 21 13.57 -35.16 13.45
N LYS A 22 12.30 -35.11 13.86
CA LYS A 22 11.77 -36.06 14.85
C LYS A 22 11.33 -37.32 14.11
N ARG A 23 11.94 -38.45 14.43
CA ARG A 23 11.69 -39.74 13.78
C ARG A 23 10.75 -40.55 14.67
N GLU A 24 9.46 -40.55 14.35
CA GLU A 24 8.52 -41.58 14.81
C GLU A 24 7.84 -42.17 13.58
N GLY A 25 7.95 -43.49 13.41
CA GLY A 25 7.14 -44.32 12.51
C GLY A 25 6.85 -43.81 11.10
N ASN A 26 7.68 -44.22 10.12
CA ASN A 26 7.44 -44.33 8.67
C ASN A 26 6.65 -43.23 7.91
N MET A 27 6.44 -42.06 8.49
CA MET A 27 5.71 -40.95 7.92
C MET A 27 6.53 -39.69 8.14
N ILE A 28 7.06 -39.13 7.06
CA ILE A 28 7.71 -37.82 7.10
C ILE A 28 6.57 -36.79 7.04
N ILE A 29 6.20 -36.22 8.18
CA ILE A 29 5.36 -35.03 8.22
C ILE A 29 6.30 -33.84 7.99
N ILE A 30 6.30 -33.29 6.78
CA ILE A 30 6.92 -32.00 6.49
C ILE A 30 5.86 -30.95 6.74
N ASP A 31 5.86 -30.35 7.92
CA ASP A 31 5.00 -29.22 8.22
C ASP A 31 5.61 -27.96 7.58
N PHE A 32 5.14 -27.62 6.38
CA PHE A 32 5.34 -26.30 5.78
C PHE A 32 4.33 -25.33 6.39
N SER A 33 4.50 -25.00 7.67
CA SER A 33 3.93 -23.77 8.20
C SER A 33 4.72 -22.61 7.58
N ASN A 34 4.36 -22.28 6.34
CA ASN A 34 4.61 -20.97 5.77
C ASN A 34 3.88 -19.98 6.70
N ILE A 35 4.58 -19.48 7.71
CA ILE A 35 4.16 -18.29 8.43
C ILE A 35 4.32 -17.16 7.43
N THR A 36 3.36 -17.03 6.51
CA THR A 36 3.13 -15.75 5.86
C THR A 36 2.73 -14.83 7.00
N ASN A 37 3.67 -14.01 7.46
CA ASN A 37 3.34 -12.80 8.20
C ASN A 37 2.53 -11.92 7.23
N THR A 38 1.25 -12.25 7.02
CA THR A 38 0.33 -11.41 6.30
C THR A 38 0.17 -10.17 7.17
N THR A 39 0.93 -9.14 6.84
CA THR A 39 0.67 -7.80 7.36
C THR A 39 -0.79 -7.50 6.98
N PRO A 40 -1.65 -7.15 7.94
CA PRO A 40 -3.05 -6.89 7.61
C PRO A 40 -3.10 -5.77 6.57
N SER A 41 -3.92 -5.93 5.54
CA SER A 41 -4.12 -4.95 4.47
C SER A 41 -5.61 -4.63 4.42
N TYR A 42 -5.95 -3.39 4.69
CA TYR A 42 -7.31 -2.87 4.68
C TYR A 42 -7.52 -2.07 3.40
N THR A 43 -8.59 -2.39 2.68
CA THR A 43 -8.98 -1.70 1.45
C THR A 43 -10.33 -1.04 1.64
N TYR A 44 -10.42 0.25 1.32
CA TYR A 44 -11.63 1.03 1.37
C TYR A 44 -11.93 1.60 -0.02
N GLU A 45 -13.18 1.52 -0.45
CA GLU A 45 -13.66 2.21 -1.65
C GLU A 45 -14.70 3.24 -1.25
N ARG A 46 -14.61 4.45 -1.82
CA ARG A 46 -15.53 5.56 -1.57
C ARG A 46 -15.84 6.26 -2.88
N LEU A 47 -17.13 6.47 -3.12
CA LEU A 47 -17.61 7.35 -4.17
C LEU A 47 -17.84 8.73 -3.57
N VAL A 48 -17.12 9.72 -4.05
CA VAL A 48 -17.13 11.09 -3.50
C VAL A 48 -17.53 12.04 -4.62
N LYS A 49 -18.55 12.86 -4.39
CA LYS A 49 -18.97 13.86 -5.38
C LYS A 49 -17.92 14.97 -5.46
N VAL A 50 -17.78 15.56 -6.64
CA VAL A 50 -16.94 16.75 -6.83
C VAL A 50 -17.31 17.84 -5.82
N GLY A 51 -16.29 18.35 -5.13
CA GLY A 51 -16.41 19.38 -4.09
C GLY A 51 -16.70 18.86 -2.68
N GLU A 52 -17.04 17.58 -2.49
CA GLU A 52 -17.22 16.97 -1.17
C GLU A 52 -15.89 16.47 -0.57
N ASN A 53 -15.81 16.44 0.77
CA ASN A 53 -14.59 16.08 1.48
C ASN A 53 -14.58 14.60 1.86
N LEU A 54 -13.44 13.93 1.72
CA LEU A 54 -13.14 12.64 2.34
C LEU A 54 -11.90 12.76 3.21
N THR A 55 -12.04 12.56 4.52
CA THR A 55 -10.97 12.71 5.51
C THR A 55 -10.55 11.36 6.07
N ILE A 56 -9.22 11.16 6.16
CA ILE A 56 -8.57 10.02 6.80
C ILE A 56 -7.92 10.52 8.09
N LYS A 57 -8.50 10.16 9.24
CA LYS A 57 -8.09 10.74 10.54
C LYS A 57 -6.65 10.43 10.91
N GLU A 58 -6.23 9.18 10.73
CA GLU A 58 -4.96 8.66 11.23
C GLU A 58 -3.74 9.28 10.54
N ILE A 59 -3.92 9.87 9.34
CA ILE A 59 -2.86 10.55 8.59
C ILE A 59 -3.13 12.05 8.42
N ASN A 60 -4.20 12.56 9.04
CA ASN A 60 -4.64 13.96 8.97
C ASN A 60 -4.68 14.48 7.51
N THR A 61 -5.34 13.73 6.64
CA THR A 61 -5.44 14.03 5.21
C THR A 61 -6.90 14.16 4.80
N THR A 62 -7.23 15.25 4.10
CA THR A 62 -8.52 15.45 3.43
C THR A 62 -8.32 15.42 1.92
N ILE A 63 -9.18 14.68 1.23
CA ILE A 63 -9.22 14.51 -0.22
C ILE A 63 -10.48 15.18 -0.73
N ILE A 64 -10.34 16.10 -1.69
CA ILE A 64 -11.47 16.79 -2.33
C ILE A 64 -11.34 16.59 -3.84
N PRO A 65 -12.14 15.69 -4.44
CA PRO A 65 -12.15 15.54 -5.89
C PRO A 65 -12.82 16.75 -6.55
N ASP A 66 -12.36 17.06 -7.75
CA ASP A 66 -12.88 18.14 -8.58
C ASP A 66 -12.71 17.80 -10.06
N TYR A 67 -13.34 18.57 -10.95
CA TYR A 67 -13.33 18.32 -12.38
C TYR A 67 -13.06 19.61 -13.16
N ASP A 68 -12.00 19.63 -13.98
CA ASP A 68 -11.76 20.75 -14.89
C ASP A 68 -12.46 20.47 -16.23
N PRO A 69 -13.53 21.23 -16.59
CA PRO A 69 -14.24 21.03 -17.85
C PRO A 69 -13.43 21.41 -19.09
N ARG A 70 -12.35 22.19 -18.95
CA ARG A 70 -11.46 22.57 -20.05
C ARG A 70 -10.52 21.41 -20.39
N GLU A 71 -9.98 20.76 -19.37
CA GLU A 71 -9.12 19.57 -19.51
C GLU A 71 -9.95 18.28 -19.65
N GLN A 72 -11.26 18.36 -19.41
CA GLN A 72 -12.20 17.24 -19.32
C GLN A 72 -11.72 16.12 -18.38
N ARG A 73 -11.08 16.50 -17.27
CA ARG A 73 -10.32 15.59 -16.42
C ARG A 73 -10.54 15.88 -14.94
N PHE A 74 -10.61 14.82 -14.13
CA PHE A 74 -10.64 14.99 -12.68
C PHE A 74 -9.27 15.40 -12.13
N PHE A 75 -9.30 16.17 -11.06
CA PHE A 75 -8.15 16.40 -10.19
C PHE A 75 -8.57 16.27 -8.73
N PHE A 76 -7.59 16.11 -7.86
CA PHE A 76 -7.77 15.84 -6.45
C PHE A 76 -6.95 16.85 -5.69
N ARG A 77 -7.63 17.65 -4.87
CA ARG A 77 -6.98 18.52 -3.88
C ARG A 77 -6.73 17.69 -2.63
N ILE A 78 -5.46 17.55 -2.27
CA ILE A 78 -5.01 16.79 -1.11
C ILE A 78 -4.54 17.80 -0.08
N ILE A 79 -5.27 17.90 1.03
CA ILE A 79 -4.95 18.80 2.14
C ILE A 79 -4.37 17.95 3.27
N GLN A 80 -3.08 18.14 3.57
CA GLN A 80 -2.40 17.48 4.67
C GLN A 80 -1.66 18.51 5.53
N SER A 81 -1.91 18.50 6.84
CA SER A 81 -1.23 19.40 7.79
C SER A 81 -1.20 20.88 7.34
N ASN A 82 -2.33 21.38 6.80
CA ASN A 82 -2.52 22.73 6.27
C ASN A 82 -1.74 23.07 4.98
N LYS A 83 -1.24 22.07 4.26
CA LYS A 83 -0.71 22.24 2.90
C LYS A 83 -1.64 21.58 1.91
N GLU A 84 -1.87 22.25 0.79
CA GLU A 84 -2.68 21.75 -0.32
C GLU A 84 -1.78 21.40 -1.51
N GLU A 85 -1.98 20.20 -2.04
CA GLU A 85 -1.34 19.72 -3.26
C GLU A 85 -2.41 19.23 -4.24
N ILE A 86 -2.16 19.42 -5.54
CA ILE A 86 -3.10 19.04 -6.60
C ILE A 86 -2.53 17.86 -7.39
N TYR A 87 -3.34 16.82 -7.54
CA TYR A 87 -3.01 15.62 -8.32
C TYR A 87 -4.05 15.40 -9.41
N TRP A 88 -3.60 15.21 -10.64
CA TRP A 88 -4.50 14.92 -11.77
C TRP A 88 -4.82 13.43 -11.87
N GLU A 89 -6.04 13.09 -12.32
CA GLU A 89 -6.45 11.70 -12.57
C GLU A 89 -5.60 11.03 -13.67
N PRO A 90 -5.15 9.78 -13.53
CA PRO A 90 -5.33 8.91 -12.38
C PRO A 90 -4.38 9.33 -11.26
N MET A 91 -4.94 9.56 -10.07
CA MET A 91 -4.14 9.80 -8.88
C MET A 91 -3.67 8.47 -8.31
N ASN A 92 -2.39 8.36 -8.00
CA ASN A 92 -1.78 7.26 -7.26
C ASN A 92 -0.68 7.83 -6.38
N ILE A 93 -0.98 8.01 -5.10
CA ILE A 93 -0.07 8.61 -4.13
C ILE A 93 0.03 7.73 -2.88
N THR A 94 1.12 7.88 -2.14
CA THR A 94 1.31 7.24 -0.84
C THR A 94 1.63 8.30 0.21
N ILE A 95 0.86 8.33 1.28
CA ILE A 95 1.01 9.27 2.40
C ILE A 95 1.07 8.45 3.67
N SER A 96 2.16 8.55 4.43
CA SER A 96 2.34 7.82 5.71
C SER A 96 1.83 6.38 5.59
N ASP A 97 2.48 5.62 4.70
CA ASP A 97 2.22 4.20 4.40
C ASP A 97 0.80 3.81 3.91
N VAL A 98 -0.06 4.80 3.66
CA VAL A 98 -1.39 4.62 3.06
C VAL A 98 -1.35 4.98 1.58
N THR A 99 -1.71 4.04 0.71
CA THR A 99 -1.85 4.28 -0.73
C THR A 99 -3.25 4.76 -1.06
N ILE A 100 -3.35 5.84 -1.81
CA ILE A 100 -4.61 6.47 -2.20
C ILE A 100 -4.64 6.54 -3.72
N LEU A 101 -5.63 5.88 -4.30
CA LEU A 101 -5.91 5.87 -5.73
C LEU A 101 -7.16 6.71 -5.99
N GLY A 102 -7.12 7.57 -6.99
CA GLY A 102 -8.26 8.40 -7.40
C GLY A 102 -8.49 8.32 -8.88
N LYS A 103 -9.74 8.05 -9.27
CA LYS A 103 -10.19 8.10 -10.67
C LYS A 103 -11.61 8.64 -10.76
N GLY A 104 -11.98 9.20 -11.90
CA GLY A 104 -13.33 9.58 -12.24
C GLY A 104 -14.25 8.37 -12.26
N TYR A 105 -15.48 8.59 -11.82
CA TYR A 105 -16.56 7.61 -11.82
C TYR A 105 -17.85 8.31 -12.24
N PHE A 106 -18.44 7.89 -13.36
CA PHE A 106 -19.66 8.50 -13.87
C PHE A 106 -20.83 7.55 -13.65
N THR A 107 -21.86 7.97 -12.91
CA THR A 107 -23.11 7.20 -12.74
C THR A 107 -24.28 7.91 -13.42
N GLY A 108 -24.42 7.78 -14.73
CA GLY A 108 -25.67 8.07 -15.48
C GLY A 108 -26.43 9.36 -15.14
N THR A 109 -25.79 10.39 -14.58
CA THR A 109 -26.44 11.58 -14.00
C THR A 109 -25.56 12.82 -14.15
N THR A 110 -26.13 13.98 -13.83
CA THR A 110 -25.57 15.34 -13.93
C THR A 110 -24.44 15.65 -12.93
N ALA A 111 -24.00 14.69 -12.12
CA ALA A 111 -22.98 14.89 -11.09
C ALA A 111 -21.67 14.22 -11.46
N TYR A 112 -20.57 14.96 -11.31
CA TYR A 112 -19.21 14.41 -11.37
C TYR A 112 -18.89 13.71 -10.05
N ILE A 113 -18.55 12.42 -10.11
CA ILE A 113 -18.21 11.61 -8.95
C ILE A 113 -16.80 11.05 -9.17
N ALA A 114 -16.01 10.95 -8.13
CA ALA A 114 -14.74 10.25 -8.14
C ALA A 114 -14.83 8.97 -7.33
N ASN A 115 -14.19 7.90 -7.80
CA ASN A 115 -13.92 6.71 -7.00
C ASN A 115 -12.53 6.86 -6.37
N ILE A 116 -12.49 6.80 -5.04
CA ILE A 116 -11.28 6.85 -4.23
C ILE A 116 -11.10 5.49 -3.57
N THR A 117 -9.97 4.83 -3.87
CA THR A 117 -9.56 3.58 -3.24
C THR A 117 -8.40 3.86 -2.29
N ILE A 118 -8.53 3.41 -1.04
CA ILE A 118 -7.52 3.59 0.01
C ILE A 118 -7.04 2.22 0.43
N VAL A 119 -5.73 1.99 0.41
CA VAL A 119 -5.08 0.76 0.88
C VAL A 119 -4.16 1.11 2.04
N SER A 120 -4.36 0.47 3.19
CA SER A 120 -3.63 0.75 4.42
C SER A 120 -3.20 -0.52 5.14
N PRO A 121 -2.02 -0.55 5.79
CA PRO A 121 -1.62 -1.66 6.63
C PRO A 121 -2.28 -1.66 8.01
N ARG A 122 -3.15 -0.68 8.29
CA ARG A 122 -3.90 -0.53 9.54
C ARG A 122 -5.35 -0.13 9.26
N GLU A 123 -6.22 -0.35 10.24
CA GLU A 123 -7.59 0.14 10.17
C GLU A 123 -7.59 1.67 10.20
N LEU A 124 -8.42 2.28 9.35
CA LEU A 124 -8.57 3.72 9.19
C LEU A 124 -9.99 4.18 9.48
N THR A 125 -10.09 5.38 10.06
CA THR A 125 -11.35 6.09 10.24
C THR A 125 -11.54 7.07 9.09
N LEU A 126 -12.60 6.85 8.32
CA LEU A 126 -12.97 7.67 7.17
C LEU A 126 -14.21 8.52 7.49
N GLU A 127 -14.13 9.82 7.23
CA GLU A 127 -15.25 10.77 7.37
C GLU A 127 -15.50 11.52 6.06
N GLY A 128 -16.74 11.59 5.62
CA GLY A 128 -17.13 12.23 4.36
C GLY A 128 -18.57 11.88 4.00
#